data_AF-A0A821X4G8-F1
#
_entry.id   AF-A0A821X4G8-F1
#
_cell.length_a   1.000
_cell.length_b   1.000
_cell.length_c   1.000
_cell.angle_alpha   90.00
_cell.angle_beta   90.00
_cell.angle_gamma   90.00
#
_symmetry.space_group_name_H-M   'P 1'
#
loop_
_entity.id
_entity.type
_entity.pdbx_description
1 polymer ?
#
loop_
_entity_poly.entity_id
_entity_poly.type
_entity_poly.pdbx_seq_one_letter_code
_entity_poly.pdbx_strand_id
1 'polypeptide(L)'
;MVIFKIKFWFLLASKIGWIGHRSFLNTQCTFFEFSLRLFLNVGEWLTASVGIERAVNVRQEIHFNKTKSIQIAKWIILFVFIGNISTLIYDPMYRRLIDDEEEQRTWCVTNYSPSVGIFDVAINIFHFCIPFAMNCISALVIIYNTAYIRAKSQEKISFKQNLYKQIAVNKH
;
A
#
# COMPACT_ATOMS: atom_id res chain seq x y z
N MET A 1 3.29 10.89 -7.67
CA MET A 1 3.26 11.90 -8.75
C MET A 1 4.58 12.65 -8.94
N VAL A 2 5.29 13.07 -7.89
CA VAL A 2 6.57 13.81 -8.03
C VAL A 2 7.64 13.01 -8.78
N ILE A 3 7.82 11.73 -8.44
CA ILE A 3 8.82 10.85 -9.09
C ILE A 3 8.54 10.67 -10.59
N PHE A 4 7.28 10.53 -10.98
CA PHE A 4 6.90 10.46 -12.40
C PHE A 4 7.22 11.74 -13.16
N LYS A 5 6.97 12.91 -12.56
CA LYS A 5 7.34 14.20 -13.15
C LYS A 5 8.86 14.31 -13.30
N ILE A 6 9.60 13.94 -12.27
CA ILE A 6 11.06 13.95 -12.30
C ILE A 6 11.58 13.01 -13.41
N LYS A 7 11.11 11.76 -13.47
CA LYS A 7 11.43 10.79 -14.54
C LYS A 7 11.16 11.37 -15.93
N PHE A 8 10.01 12.02 -16.12
CA PHE A 8 9.65 12.64 -17.39
C PHE A 8 10.62 13.75 -17.80
N TRP A 9 10.95 14.67 -16.90
CA TRP A 9 11.92 15.74 -17.17
C TRP A 9 13.32 15.20 -17.49
N PHE A 10 13.76 14.14 -16.81
CA PHE A 10 15.04 13.49 -17.12
C PHE A 10 15.06 12.80 -18.48
N LEU A 11 13.99 12.09 -18.84
CA LEU A 11 13.87 11.47 -20.17
C LEU A 11 13.89 12.54 -21.28
N LEU A 12 13.21 13.66 -21.05
CA LEU A 12 13.22 14.79 -21.97
C LEU A 12 14.64 15.38 -22.12
N ALA A 13 15.35 15.60 -21.00
CA ALA A 13 16.71 16.14 -21.00
C ALA A 13 17.73 15.19 -21.66
N SER A 14 17.58 13.88 -21.48
CA SER A 14 18.39 12.86 -22.15
C SER A 14 18.18 12.89 -23.67
N LYS A 15 16.92 13.00 -24.13
CA LYS A 15 16.59 13.07 -25.56
C LYS A 15 17.04 14.35 -26.25
N ILE A 16 17.06 15.48 -25.52
CA ILE A 16 17.57 16.77 -26.03
C ILE A 16 19.11 16.77 -26.16
N GLY A 17 19.80 15.71 -25.72
CA GLY A 17 21.26 15.59 -25.83
C GLY A 17 22.03 16.31 -24.73
N TRP A 18 21.34 16.85 -23.72
CA TRP A 18 21.96 17.49 -22.56
C TRP A 18 22.66 16.49 -21.63
N ILE A 19 22.24 15.23 -21.65
CA ILE A 19 22.75 14.17 -20.77
C ILE A 19 23.09 12.95 -21.63
N GLY A 20 24.35 12.87 -22.08
CA GLY A 20 24.86 11.80 -22.95
C GLY A 20 25.66 10.70 -22.25
N HIS A 21 25.94 10.83 -20.95
CA HIS A 21 26.75 9.84 -20.24
C HIS A 21 25.94 8.56 -19.97
N ARG A 22 26.30 7.47 -20.66
CA ARG A 22 25.65 6.15 -20.54
C ARG A 22 25.58 5.63 -19.10
N SER A 23 26.64 5.84 -18.31
CA SER A 23 26.67 5.45 -16.90
C SER A 23 25.62 6.20 -16.07
N PHE A 24 25.49 7.52 -16.29
CA PHE A 24 24.48 8.33 -15.62
C PHE A 24 23.07 7.89 -16.00
N LEU A 25 22.80 7.65 -17.30
CA LEU A 25 21.50 7.15 -17.76
C LEU A 25 21.14 5.80 -17.13
N ASN A 26 22.12 4.90 -16.97
CA ASN A 26 21.91 3.59 -16.36
C ASN A 26 21.55 3.73 -14.87
N THR A 27 22.33 4.52 -14.12
CA THR A 27 22.05 4.79 -12.69
C THR A 27 20.68 5.43 -12.50
N GLN A 28 20.32 6.42 -13.32
CA GLN A 28 19.02 7.07 -13.25
C GLN A 28 17.88 6.08 -13.55
N CYS A 29 18.02 5.27 -14.60
CA CYS A 29 16.99 4.28 -14.90
C CYS A 29 16.78 3.33 -13.71
N THR A 30 17.85 2.72 -13.22
CA THR A 30 17.78 1.75 -12.14
C THR A 30 17.19 2.38 -10.88
N PHE A 31 17.60 3.60 -10.55
CA PHE A 31 17.11 4.32 -9.38
C PHE A 31 15.62 4.67 -9.45
N PHE A 32 15.16 5.23 -10.57
CA PHE A 32 13.76 5.64 -10.71
C PHE A 32 12.81 4.45 -10.73
N GLU A 33 13.16 3.39 -11.45
CA GLU A 33 12.34 2.18 -11.55
C GLU A 33 12.22 1.47 -10.21
N PHE A 34 13.35 1.26 -9.52
CA PHE A 34 13.37 0.70 -8.18
C PHE A 34 12.56 1.56 -7.21
N SER A 35 12.78 2.87 -7.20
CA SER A 35 12.06 3.80 -6.30
C SER A 35 10.57 3.80 -6.56
N LEU A 36 10.14 3.78 -7.83
CA LEU A 36 8.73 3.74 -8.19
C LEU A 36 8.07 2.46 -7.66
N ARG A 37 8.65 1.29 -7.93
CA ARG A 37 8.13 0.00 -7.42
C ARG A 37 8.12 -0.04 -5.90
N LEU A 38 9.21 0.38 -5.25
CA LEU A 38 9.33 0.40 -3.80
C LEU A 38 8.24 1.25 -3.14
N PHE A 39 8.06 2.50 -3.58
CA PHE A 39 7.06 3.39 -2.97
C PHE A 39 5.62 2.98 -3.27
N LEU A 40 5.35 2.39 -4.44
CA LEU A 40 4.04 1.82 -4.74
C LEU A 40 3.71 0.70 -3.75
N ASN A 41 4.58 -0.31 -3.64
CA ASN A 41 4.34 -1.44 -2.77
C ASN A 41 4.28 -1.02 -1.29
N VAL A 42 5.20 -0.17 -0.83
CA VAL A 42 5.16 0.38 0.54
C VAL A 42 3.84 1.11 0.79
N GLY A 43 3.36 1.91 -0.17
CA GLY A 43 2.09 2.61 -0.07
C GLY A 43 0.90 1.66 0.11
N GLU A 44 0.86 0.57 -0.66
CA GLU A 44 -0.20 -0.46 -0.56
C GLU A 44 -0.16 -1.16 0.81
N TRP A 45 1.03 -1.57 1.26
CA TRP A 45 1.22 -2.20 2.57
C TRP A 45 0.84 -1.28 3.73
N LEU A 46 1.22 -0.01 3.68
CA LEU A 46 0.83 0.97 4.69
C LEU A 46 -0.68 1.25 4.66
N THR A 47 -1.29 1.30 3.48
CA THR A 47 -2.75 1.45 3.34
C THR A 47 -3.48 0.27 3.99
N ALA A 48 -3.04 -0.97 3.73
CA ALA A 48 -3.54 -2.17 4.38
C ALA A 48 -3.37 -2.13 5.90
N SER A 49 -2.20 -1.70 6.38
CA SER A 49 -1.91 -1.57 7.81
C SER A 49 -2.84 -0.56 8.51
N VAL A 50 -3.09 0.59 7.88
CA VAL A 50 -4.03 1.61 8.37
C VAL A 50 -5.46 1.07 8.37
N GLY A 51 -5.85 0.29 7.37
CA GLY A 51 -7.15 -0.40 7.33
C GLY A 51 -7.35 -1.31 8.55
N ILE A 52 -6.34 -2.11 8.88
CA ILE A 52 -6.36 -3.00 10.05
C ILE A 52 -6.44 -2.19 11.35
N GLU A 53 -5.63 -1.14 11.49
CA GLU A 53 -5.66 -0.28 12.68
C GLU A 53 -7.07 0.30 12.91
N ARG A 54 -7.72 0.78 11.84
CA ARG A 54 -9.10 1.29 11.90
C ARG A 54 -10.09 0.19 12.32
N ALA A 55 -9.95 -1.01 11.76
CA ALA A 55 -10.80 -2.15 12.13
C ALA A 55 -10.64 -2.54 13.61
N VAL A 56 -9.42 -2.52 14.14
CA VAL A 56 -9.12 -2.75 15.55
C VAL A 56 -9.70 -1.65 16.43
N ASN A 57 -9.57 -0.38 16.03
CA ASN A 57 -10.12 0.75 16.78
C ASN A 57 -11.64 0.66 16.93
N VAL A 58 -12.37 0.30 15.86
CA VAL A 58 -13.83 0.08 15.91
C VAL A 58 -14.19 -1.11 16.82
N ARG A 59 -13.35 -2.13 16.91
CA ARG A 59 -13.61 -3.31 17.74
C ARG A 59 -13.32 -3.07 19.23
N GLN A 60 -12.32 -2.23 19.53
CA GLN A 60 -11.78 -2.04 20.88
C GLN A 60 -12.15 -0.71 21.53
N GLU A 61 -13.15 0.04 21.03
CA GLU A 61 -13.49 1.44 21.36
C GLU A 61 -13.07 1.96 22.77
N ILE A 62 -13.27 1.19 23.84
CA ILE A 62 -12.97 1.60 25.24
C ILE A 62 -11.52 1.28 25.68
N HIS A 63 -10.87 0.28 25.09
CA HIS A 63 -9.54 -0.22 25.46
C HIS A 63 -8.43 0.16 24.48
N PHE A 64 -8.73 0.93 23.43
CA PHE A 64 -7.73 1.32 22.45
C PHE A 64 -6.69 2.28 23.05
N ASN A 65 -5.42 1.85 23.07
CA ASN A 65 -4.31 2.66 23.55
C ASN A 65 -3.54 3.29 22.39
N LYS A 66 -3.78 4.59 22.19
CA LYS A 66 -3.16 5.38 21.11
C LYS A 66 -1.62 5.43 21.19
N THR A 67 -1.05 5.52 22.39
CA THR A 67 0.42 5.57 22.56
C THR A 67 1.07 4.27 22.11
N LYS A 68 0.46 3.13 22.46
CA LYS A 68 0.92 1.82 21.97
C LYS A 68 0.75 1.66 20.46
N SER A 69 -0.38 2.12 19.88
CA SER A 69 -0.59 2.04 18.43
C SER A 69 0.47 2.86 17.67
N ILE A 70 0.83 4.07 18.14
CA ILE A 70 1.90 4.88 17.53
C ILE A 70 3.24 4.15 17.56
N GLN A 71 3.59 3.50 18.67
CA GLN A 71 4.84 2.74 18.77
C GLN A 71 4.86 1.55 17.81
N ILE A 72 3.75 0.80 17.72
CA ILE A 72 3.60 -0.32 16.79
C ILE A 72 3.68 0.17 15.34
N ALA A 73 3.02 1.29 15.01
CA ALA A 73 3.04 1.86 13.67
C ALA A 73 4.46 2.21 13.20
N LYS A 74 5.31 2.75 14.09
CA LYS A 74 6.74 3.01 13.76
C LYS A 74 7.48 1.72 13.38
N TRP A 75 7.28 0.64 14.13
CA TRP A 75 7.86 -0.66 13.81
C TRP A 75 7.30 -1.24 12.51
N ILE A 76 5.99 -1.17 12.29
CA ILE A 76 5.36 -1.61 11.04
C ILE A 76 5.97 -0.87 9.84
N ILE A 77 6.09 0.46 9.91
CA ILE A 77 6.70 1.26 8.84
C ILE A 77 8.12 0.75 8.54
N LEU A 78 8.94 0.57 9.58
CA LEU A 78 10.30 0.07 9.43
C LEU A 78 10.34 -1.32 8.76
N PHE A 79 9.53 -2.27 9.23
CA PHE A 79 9.48 -3.62 8.67
C PHE A 79 8.94 -3.64 7.23
N VAL A 80 7.94 -2.80 6.93
CA VAL A 80 7.41 -2.67 5.57
C VAL A 80 8.50 -2.15 4.62
N PHE A 81 9.25 -1.11 5.00
CA PHE A 81 10.35 -0.63 4.17
C PHE A 81 11.44 -1.69 3.96
N ILE A 82 11.92 -2.31 5.04
CA ILE A 82 12.98 -3.34 4.97
C ILE A 82 12.52 -4.53 4.12
N GLY A 83 11.29 -5.01 4.35
CA GLY A 83 10.70 -6.12 3.60
C GLY A 83 10.64 -5.83 2.11
N ASN A 84 10.08 -4.68 1.72
CA ASN A 84 9.96 -4.30 0.32
C ASN A 84 11.32 -4.03 -0.35
N ILE A 85 12.30 -3.46 0.36
CA ILE A 85 13.66 -3.31 -0.19
C ILE A 85 14.27 -4.70 -0.45
N SER A 86 14.15 -5.61 0.51
CA SER A 86 14.73 -6.95 0.41
C SER A 86 14.12 -7.78 -0.72
N THR A 87 12.81 -7.65 -0.95
CA THR A 87 12.12 -8.37 -2.02
C THR A 87 12.36 -7.74 -3.38
N LEU A 88 12.67 -6.44 -3.48
CA LEU A 88 12.85 -5.74 -4.76
C LEU A 88 14.31 -5.53 -5.17
N ILE A 89 15.28 -5.86 -4.32
CA ILE A 89 16.72 -5.61 -4.58
C ILE A 89 17.27 -6.35 -5.81
N TYR A 90 16.61 -7.41 -6.27
CA TYR A 90 17.04 -8.13 -7.46
C TYR A 90 16.76 -7.34 -8.75
N ASP A 91 15.64 -6.60 -8.84
CA ASP A 91 15.25 -5.82 -10.03
C ASP A 91 16.38 -4.88 -10.52
N PRO A 92 17.00 -4.05 -9.66
CA PRO A 92 18.09 -3.17 -10.09
C PRO A 92 19.35 -3.91 -10.56
N MET A 93 19.59 -5.14 -10.10
CA MET A 93 20.78 -5.92 -10.48
C MET A 93 20.68 -6.50 -11.91
N TYR A 94 19.47 -6.80 -12.37
CA TYR A 94 19.22 -7.38 -13.69
C TYR A 94 18.78 -6.34 -14.73
N ARG A 95 18.77 -5.05 -14.37
CA ARG A 95 18.40 -3.96 -15.27
C ARG A 95 19.60 -3.46 -16.06
N ARG A 96 19.40 -3.30 -17.37
CA ARG A 96 20.43 -2.79 -18.29
C ARG A 96 19.86 -1.84 -19.33
N LEU A 97 20.72 -0.96 -19.84
CA LEU A 97 20.42 -0.14 -21.01
C LEU A 97 20.69 -0.92 -22.30
N ILE A 98 19.73 -0.93 -23.21
CA ILE A 98 19.85 -1.45 -24.57
C ILE A 98 19.61 -0.29 -25.53
N ASP A 99 20.50 -0.13 -26.51
CA ASP A 99 20.32 0.87 -27.57
C ASP A 99 19.63 0.21 -28.76
N ASP A 100 18.54 0.83 -29.20
CA ASP A 100 17.83 0.51 -30.42
C ASP A 100 18.40 1.40 -31.52
N GLU A 101 19.22 0.80 -32.39
CA GLU A 101 19.90 1.49 -33.48
C GLU A 101 18.93 1.93 -34.59
N GLU A 102 17.80 1.24 -34.75
CA GLU A 102 16.80 1.52 -35.77
C GLU A 102 15.95 2.74 -35.37
N GLU A 103 15.50 2.80 -34.13
CA GLU A 103 14.73 3.95 -33.61
C GLU A 103 15.59 5.07 -33.02
N GLN A 104 16.91 4.88 -32.89
CA GLN A 104 17.84 5.77 -32.20
C GLN A 104 17.36 6.05 -30.75
N ARG A 105 17.00 4.98 -30.02
CA ARG A 105 16.48 5.08 -28.63
C ARG A 105 17.20 4.14 -27.67
N THR A 106 17.64 4.69 -26.54
CA THR A 106 18.09 3.89 -25.41
C THR A 106 16.89 3.47 -24.56
N TRP A 107 16.69 2.16 -24.47
CA TRP A 107 15.70 1.51 -23.62
C TRP A 107 16.34 1.08 -22.31
N CYS A 108 15.53 1.05 -21.26
CA CYS A 108 15.94 0.46 -20.00
C CYS A 108 15.07 -0.74 -19.67
N VAL A 109 15.67 -1.92 -19.82
CA VAL A 109 14.98 -3.20 -19.78
C VAL A 109 15.58 -4.13 -18.75
N THR A 110 14.76 -5.02 -18.24
CA THR A 110 15.15 -6.10 -17.34
C THR A 110 15.59 -7.31 -18.17
N ASN A 111 16.72 -7.91 -17.82
CA ASN A 111 17.22 -9.13 -18.46
C ASN A 111 17.24 -10.27 -17.43
N TYR A 112 16.07 -10.80 -17.12
CA TYR A 112 15.91 -11.88 -16.14
C TYR A 112 16.27 -13.24 -16.73
N SER A 113 16.92 -14.08 -15.93
CA SER A 113 16.92 -15.52 -16.20
C SER A 113 15.51 -16.08 -16.00
N PRO A 114 15.17 -17.26 -16.57
CA PRO A 114 13.85 -17.86 -16.39
C PRO A 114 13.43 -18.01 -14.93
N SER A 115 14.37 -18.38 -14.04
CA SER A 115 14.10 -18.52 -12.60
C SER A 115 13.81 -17.17 -11.93
N VAL A 116 14.57 -16.13 -12.26
CA VAL A 116 14.35 -14.76 -11.72
C VAL A 116 13.04 -14.18 -12.25
N GLY A 117 12.67 -14.47 -13.50
CA GLY A 117 11.38 -14.06 -14.06
C GLY A 117 10.19 -14.68 -13.33
N ILE A 118 10.25 -15.97 -12.99
CA ILE A 118 9.22 -16.63 -12.18
C ILE A 118 9.14 -15.98 -10.79
N PHE A 119 10.29 -15.68 -10.18
CA PHE A 119 10.35 -15.00 -8.90
C PHE A 119 9.74 -13.58 -8.96
N ASP A 120 10.04 -12.79 -9.99
CA ASP A 120 9.43 -11.46 -10.19
C ASP A 120 7.91 -11.53 -10.25
N VAL A 121 7.37 -12.45 -11.04
CA VAL A 121 5.92 -12.67 -11.12
C VAL A 121 5.34 -13.03 -9.74
N ALA A 122 5.98 -13.96 -9.03
CA ALA A 122 5.52 -14.37 -7.70
C ALA A 122 5.53 -13.22 -6.69
N ILE A 123 6.59 -12.41 -6.68
CA ILE A 123 6.72 -11.24 -5.81
C ILE A 123 5.69 -10.18 -6.17
N ASN A 124 5.45 -9.90 -7.45
CA ASN A 124 4.43 -8.95 -7.88
C ASN A 124 3.03 -9.40 -7.47
N ILE A 125 2.70 -10.68 -7.62
CA ILE A 125 1.43 -11.25 -7.14
C ILE A 125 1.32 -11.11 -5.62
N PHE A 126 2.39 -11.38 -4.88
CA PHE A 126 2.40 -11.26 -3.42
C PHE A 126 2.14 -9.81 -2.95
N HIS A 127 2.88 -8.85 -3.51
CA HIS A 127 2.75 -7.44 -3.13
C HIS A 127 1.40 -6.84 -3.55
N PHE A 128 0.74 -7.39 -4.57
CA PHE A 128 -0.62 -6.97 -4.94
C PHE A 128 -1.70 -7.67 -4.11
N CYS A 129 -1.72 -9.01 -4.11
CA CYS A 129 -2.81 -9.80 -3.55
C CYS A 129 -2.92 -9.67 -2.03
N ILE A 130 -1.79 -9.65 -1.31
CA ILE A 130 -1.81 -9.66 0.16
C ILE A 130 -2.34 -8.34 0.73
N PRO A 131 -1.81 -7.15 0.34
CA PRO A 131 -2.38 -5.88 0.79
C PRO A 131 -3.83 -5.70 0.35
N PHE A 132 -4.19 -6.16 -0.86
CA PHE A 132 -5.58 -6.11 -1.32
C PHE A 132 -6.51 -6.94 -0.42
N ALA A 133 -6.15 -8.19 -0.12
CA ALA A 133 -6.93 -9.05 0.76
C ALA A 133 -7.07 -8.45 2.17
N MET A 134 -5.99 -7.92 2.74
CA MET A 134 -5.99 -7.25 4.04
C MET A 134 -6.94 -6.04 4.06
N ASN A 135 -6.91 -5.21 3.01
CA ASN A 135 -7.82 -4.07 2.87
C ASN A 135 -9.29 -4.52 2.79
N CYS A 136 -9.59 -5.52 1.96
CA CYS A 136 -10.94 -6.08 1.82
C CYS A 136 -11.46 -6.62 3.16
N ILE A 137 -10.65 -7.42 3.86
CA ILE A 137 -11.00 -7.96 5.18
C ILE A 137 -11.25 -6.82 6.18
N SER A 138 -10.37 -5.82 6.21
CA SER A 138 -10.50 -4.67 7.12
C SER A 138 -11.80 -3.90 6.88
N ALA A 139 -12.15 -3.66 5.62
CA ALA A 139 -13.40 -3.00 5.25
C ALA A 139 -14.63 -3.82 5.68
N LEU A 140 -14.63 -5.12 5.42
CA LEU A 140 -15.73 -6.03 5.82
C LEU A 140 -15.92 -6.04 7.34
N VAL A 141 -14.83 -6.11 8.11
CA VAL A 141 -14.87 -6.08 9.57
C VAL A 141 -15.48 -4.77 10.08
N ILE A 142 -15.10 -3.63 9.49
CA ILE A 142 -15.65 -2.32 9.87
C ILE A 142 -17.16 -2.27 9.57
N ILE A 143 -17.57 -2.70 8.36
CA ILE A 143 -18.98 -2.70 7.96
C ILE A 143 -19.81 -3.58 8.90
N TYR A 144 -19.36 -4.81 9.15
CA TYR A 144 -20.06 -5.76 10.01
C TYR A 144 -20.22 -5.22 11.44
N ASN A 145 -19.12 -4.75 12.05
CA ASN A 145 -19.16 -4.25 13.42
C ASN A 145 -20.02 -2.99 13.53
N THR A 146 -19.93 -2.08 12.57
CA THR A 146 -20.75 -0.87 12.55
C THR A 146 -22.23 -1.20 12.42
N ALA A 147 -22.59 -2.16 11.55
CA ALA A 147 -23.96 -2.64 11.40
C ALA A 147 -24.48 -3.30 12.68
N TYR A 148 -23.66 -4.15 13.31
CA TYR A 148 -23.99 -4.82 14.57
C TYR A 148 -24.24 -3.82 15.71
N ILE A 149 -23.33 -2.83 15.88
CA ILE A 149 -23.47 -1.79 16.90
C ILE A 149 -24.74 -0.97 16.68
N ARG A 150 -25.05 -0.60 15.43
CA ARG A 150 -26.27 0.13 15.08
C ARG A 150 -27.54 -0.67 15.38
N ALA A 151 -27.59 -1.93 14.97
CA ALA A 151 -28.73 -2.81 15.23
C ALA A 151 -29.02 -2.94 16.73
N LYS A 152 -27.98 -3.20 17.54
CA LYS A 152 -28.10 -3.33 19.00
C LYS A 152 -28.49 -2.01 19.68
N SER A 153 -27.99 -0.88 19.19
CA SER A 153 -28.38 0.45 19.69
C SER A 153 -29.85 0.75 19.42
N GLN A 154 -30.32 0.47 18.20
CA GLN A 154 -31.72 0.66 17.80
C GLN A 154 -32.68 -0.22 18.59
N GLU A 155 -32.32 -1.48 18.83
CA GLU A 155 -33.08 -2.40 19.69
C GLU A 155 -33.21 -1.87 21.13
N LYS A 156 -32.10 -1.40 21.73
CA LYS A 156 -32.11 -0.79 23.06
C LYS A 156 -32.99 0.46 23.15
N ILE A 157 -32.96 1.32 22.12
CA ILE A 157 -33.80 2.51 22.04
C ILE A 157 -35.28 2.11 21.98
N SER A 158 -35.63 1.14 21.14
CA SER A 158 -36.99 0.61 21.01
C SER A 158 -37.50 0.02 22.33
N PHE A 159 -36.69 -0.79 23.02
CA PHE A 159 -37.04 -1.34 24.34
C PHE A 159 -37.31 -0.25 25.38
N LYS A 160 -36.43 0.76 25.47
CA LYS A 160 -36.59 1.87 26.43
C LYS A 160 -37.86 2.68 26.18
N GLN A 161 -38.21 2.92 24.91
CA GLN A 161 -39.45 3.61 24.54
C GLN A 161 -40.68 2.81 24.95
N ASN A 162 -40.68 1.49 24.72
CA ASN A 162 -41.77 0.62 25.11
C ASN A 162 -41.95 0.55 26.63
N LEU A 163 -40.85 0.44 27.39
CA LEU A 163 -40.90 0.44 28.85
C LEU A 163 -41.44 1.77 29.40
N TYR A 164 -41.01 2.91 28.85
CA TYR A 164 -41.50 4.22 29.27
C TYR A 164 -43.01 4.36 29.04
N LYS A 165 -43.52 3.90 27.90
CA LYS A 165 -44.97 3.89 27.62
C LYS A 165 -45.74 3.06 28.63
N GLN A 166 -45.26 1.86 28.99
CA GLN A 166 -45.95 1.01 29.98
C GLN A 166 -46.00 1.64 31.37
N ILE A 167 -44.90 2.25 31.82
CA ILE A 167 -44.86 2.94 33.12
C ILE A 167 -45.81 4.14 33.14
N ALA A 168 -45.87 4.91 32.05
CA ALA A 168 -46.76 6.07 31.96
C ALA A 168 -48.25 5.67 32.01
N VAL A 169 -48.62 4.55 31.38
CA VAL A 169 -50.01 4.02 31.40
C VAL A 169 -50.40 3.52 32.78
N ASN A 170 -49.53 2.80 33.49
CA ASN A 170 -49.84 2.24 34.82
C ASN A 170 -49.73 3.25 35.97
N LYS A 171 -49.43 4.52 35.68
CA LYS A 171 -49.32 5.59 36.69
C LYS A 171 -50.62 6.37 36.90
N HIS A 172 -51.65 6.08 36.10
CA HIS A 172 -53.03 6.59 36.22
C HIS A 172 -53.92 5.52 36.84
#